data_AF-C4LH85-F1
#
_entry.id   AF-C4LH85-F1
#
_cell.length_a   1.000
_cell.length_b   1.000
_cell.length_c   1.000
_cell.angle_alpha   90.00
_cell.angle_beta   90.00
_cell.angle_gamma   90.00
#
_symmetry.space_group_name_H-M   'P 1'
#
loop_
_entity.id
_entity.type
_entity.pdbx_description
1 polymer ?
#
loop_
_entity_poly.entity_id
_entity_poly.type
_entity_poly.pdbx_seq_one_letter_code
_entity_poly.pdbx_strand_id
1 'polypeptide(L)'
;MFDYIPEKHDLDSRYVNFKEVKRTKSRAYKFAVWSSCLGGHNFFLGQWLVGTLHFLFTAALAPIYVFMDWQTLLATIIIDVMWCYYGIKKIAVSDEDDPIYSGHTPKWFFPLMVIHMNTIIWDIDFWARKRKKAEKESSSK
;
A
#
# COMPACT_ATOMS: atom_id res chain seq x y z
N MET A 1 2.45 12.91 14.91
CA MET A 1 2.14 12.94 13.46
C MET A 1 3.31 12.27 12.79
N PHE A 2 3.12 11.34 11.84
CA PHE A 2 4.26 10.70 11.17
C PHE A 2 4.96 11.75 10.30
N ASP A 3 6.10 12.28 10.74
CA ASP A 3 6.87 13.35 10.05
C ASP A 3 7.53 12.89 8.74
N TYR A 4 7.22 11.69 8.27
CA TYR A 4 7.75 11.15 7.03
C TYR A 4 6.95 11.60 5.80
N ILE A 5 7.49 12.56 5.05
CA ILE A 5 6.98 12.92 3.73
C ILE A 5 7.45 11.85 2.73
N PRO A 6 6.55 11.13 2.03
CA PRO A 6 6.96 10.10 1.09
C PRO A 6 7.79 10.74 -0.02
N GLU A 7 8.94 10.15 -0.33
CA GLU A 7 9.68 10.53 -1.52
C GLU A 7 9.00 9.94 -2.74
N LYS A 8 9.10 10.63 -3.89
CA LYS A 8 8.54 10.15 -5.16
C LYS A 8 9.06 8.73 -5.50
N HIS A 9 10.26 8.43 -5.01
CA HIS A 9 10.99 7.18 -5.18
C HIS A 9 10.45 6.00 -4.35
N ASP A 10 9.64 6.23 -3.31
CA ASP A 10 9.12 5.13 -2.49
C ASP A 10 7.92 4.42 -3.12
N LEU A 11 7.23 5.11 -4.05
CA LEU A 11 5.93 4.73 -4.59
C LEU A 11 5.94 4.54 -6.11
N ASP A 12 6.99 4.97 -6.81
CA ASP A 12 7.11 4.81 -8.25
C ASP A 12 8.19 3.78 -8.59
N SER A 13 7.75 2.61 -9.06
CA SER A 13 8.60 1.50 -9.50
C SER A 13 9.65 1.91 -10.54
N ARG A 14 9.40 2.98 -11.32
CA ARG A 14 10.33 3.49 -12.34
C ARG A 14 11.56 4.19 -11.76
N TYR A 15 11.50 4.65 -10.51
CA TYR A 15 12.61 5.39 -9.90
C TYR A 15 13.44 4.58 -8.90
N VAL A 16 13.03 3.34 -8.60
CA VAL A 16 13.77 2.45 -7.69
C VAL A 16 14.82 1.60 -8.41
N ASN A 17 14.91 1.66 -9.74
CA ASN A 17 15.79 0.80 -10.56
C ASN A 17 15.69 -0.69 -10.19
N PHE A 18 14.50 -1.18 -9.82
CA PHE A 18 14.28 -2.54 -9.33
C PHE A 18 15.16 -2.93 -8.12
N LYS A 19 15.69 -1.95 -7.38
CA LYS A 19 16.46 -2.18 -6.16
C LYS A 19 15.53 -2.45 -4.99
N GLU A 20 15.95 -3.34 -4.11
CA GLU A 20 15.24 -3.65 -2.88
C GLU A 20 15.11 -2.40 -2.01
N VAL A 21 13.91 -2.14 -1.47
CA VAL A 21 13.63 -0.98 -0.61
C VAL A 21 13.56 -1.44 0.83
N LYS A 22 14.21 -0.70 1.74
CA LYS A 22 14.14 -0.96 3.17
C LYS A 22 12.68 -0.87 3.64
N ARG A 23 12.21 -1.89 4.34
CA ARG A 23 10.87 -1.89 4.94
C ARG A 23 10.87 -0.92 6.12
N THR A 24 9.82 -0.13 6.23
CA THR A 24 9.59 0.77 7.35
C THR A 24 8.10 0.82 7.66
N LYS A 25 7.72 1.05 8.92
CA LYS A 25 6.33 1.25 9.32
C LYS A 25 5.65 2.30 8.47
N SER A 26 6.32 3.43 8.23
CA SER A 26 5.74 4.54 7.47
C SER A 26 5.47 4.19 6.01
N ARG A 27 6.39 3.47 5.32
CA ARG A 27 6.15 3.00 3.95
C ARG A 27 5.04 1.96 3.93
N ALA A 28 5.07 0.98 4.83
CA ALA A 28 4.03 -0.05 4.91
C ALA A 28 2.64 0.56 5.15
N TYR A 29 2.54 1.56 6.04
CA TYR A 29 1.29 2.27 6.31
C TYR A 29 0.75 2.99 5.08
N LYS A 30 1.64 3.63 4.32
CA LYS A 30 1.26 4.23 3.03
C LYS A 30 0.76 3.15 2.09
N PHE A 31 1.54 2.11 1.81
CA PHE A 31 1.08 1.01 0.95
C PHE A 31 -0.27 0.45 1.41
N ALA A 32 -0.54 0.37 2.71
CA ALA A 32 -1.81 -0.08 3.23
C ALA A 32 -2.93 0.93 2.93
N VAL A 33 -2.75 2.22 3.19
CA VAL A 33 -3.78 3.22 2.87
C VAL A 33 -4.06 3.31 1.35
N TRP A 34 -3.04 3.13 0.53
CA TRP A 34 -3.12 3.35 -0.92
C TRP A 34 -3.53 2.13 -1.74
N SER A 35 -3.10 0.95 -1.31
CA SER A 35 -3.23 -0.30 -2.06
C SER A 35 -3.77 -1.44 -1.19
N SER A 36 -4.37 -1.13 -0.02
CA SER A 36 -4.98 -2.16 0.84
C SER A 36 -6.01 -2.98 0.09
N CYS A 37 -6.85 -2.36 -0.73
CA CYS A 37 -7.86 -3.06 -1.53
C CYS A 37 -7.24 -4.12 -2.45
N LEU A 38 -5.98 -4.00 -2.84
CA LEU A 38 -5.28 -4.99 -3.67
C LEU A 38 -4.18 -5.75 -2.91
N GLY A 39 -4.11 -5.62 -1.57
CA GLY A 39 -3.11 -6.29 -0.76
C GLY A 39 -1.67 -5.80 -0.94
N GLY A 40 -1.43 -4.63 -1.53
CA GLY A 40 -0.08 -4.15 -1.89
C GLY A 40 0.90 -4.02 -0.71
N HIS A 41 0.39 -3.69 0.47
CA HIS A 41 1.16 -3.66 1.71
C HIS A 41 1.69 -5.03 2.14
N ASN A 42 0.94 -6.12 1.90
CA ASN A 42 1.38 -7.47 2.23
C ASN A 42 2.58 -7.85 1.36
N PHE A 43 2.54 -7.50 0.07
CA PHE A 43 3.68 -7.69 -0.82
C PHE A 43 4.90 -6.87 -0.39
N PHE A 44 4.70 -5.63 0.06
CA PHE A 44 5.78 -4.76 0.55
C PHE A 44 6.46 -5.36 1.79
N LEU A 45 5.65 -5.91 2.69
CA LEU A 45 6.10 -6.62 3.90
C LEU A 45 6.67 -8.02 3.62
N GLY A 46 6.76 -8.45 2.36
CA GLY A 46 7.25 -9.78 1.98
C GLY A 46 6.28 -10.92 2.28
N GLN A 47 5.04 -10.63 2.65
CA GLN A 47 3.99 -11.60 2.94
C GLN A 47 3.27 -12.02 1.64
N TRP A 48 4.02 -12.68 0.74
CA TRP A 48 3.55 -13.02 -0.60
C TRP A 48 2.21 -13.78 -0.62
N LEU A 49 2.09 -14.82 0.21
CA LEU A 49 0.87 -15.64 0.25
C LEU A 49 -0.35 -14.80 0.66
N VAL A 50 -0.21 -13.96 1.69
CA VAL A 50 -1.29 -13.09 2.17
C VAL A 50 -1.65 -12.04 1.12
N GLY A 51 -0.64 -11.44 0.46
CA GLY A 51 -0.85 -10.49 -0.63
C GLY A 51 -1.59 -11.11 -1.81
N THR A 52 -1.19 -12.30 -2.25
CA THR A 52 -1.84 -13.02 -3.36
C THR A 52 -3.27 -13.40 -3.03
N LEU A 53 -3.52 -13.90 -1.82
CA LEU A 53 -4.89 -14.22 -1.38
C LEU A 53 -5.79 -12.98 -1.38
N HIS A 54 -5.29 -11.86 -0.85
CA HIS A 54 -6.05 -10.61 -0.84
C HIS A 54 -6.30 -10.12 -2.28
N PHE A 55 -5.27 -10.09 -3.13
CA PHE A 55 -5.42 -9.70 -4.54
C PHE A 55 -6.45 -10.55 -5.29
N LEU A 56 -6.39 -11.89 -5.17
CA LEU A 56 -7.34 -12.79 -5.82
C LEU A 56 -8.76 -12.60 -5.28
N PHE A 57 -8.89 -12.38 -3.97
CA PHE A 57 -10.18 -12.11 -3.34
C PHE A 57 -10.81 -10.82 -3.89
N THR A 58 -10.04 -9.74 -3.99
CA THR A 58 -10.54 -8.48 -4.57
C THR A 58 -10.81 -8.61 -6.07
N ALA A 59 -9.95 -9.30 -6.81
CA ALA A 59 -10.15 -9.54 -8.24
C ALA A 59 -11.44 -10.33 -8.52
N ALA A 60 -11.85 -11.21 -7.59
CA ALA A 60 -13.09 -11.96 -7.69
C ALA A 60 -14.36 -11.08 -7.56
N LEU A 61 -14.27 -9.83 -7.07
CA LEU A 61 -15.40 -8.91 -7.05
C LEU A 61 -15.97 -8.65 -8.45
N ALA A 62 -15.11 -8.61 -9.48
CA ALA A 62 -15.54 -8.38 -10.86
C ALA A 62 -16.44 -9.51 -11.41
N PRO A 63 -16.04 -10.79 -11.39
CA PRO A 63 -16.93 -11.88 -11.79
C PRO A 63 -18.13 -12.04 -10.84
N ILE A 64 -18.00 -11.77 -9.53
CA ILE A 64 -19.15 -11.83 -8.60
C ILE A 64 -20.21 -10.80 -8.99
N TYR A 65 -19.80 -9.57 -9.33
CA TYR A 65 -20.71 -8.52 -9.81
C TYR A 65 -21.48 -8.92 -11.07
N VAL A 66 -20.85 -9.69 -11.97
CA VAL A 66 -21.45 -10.10 -13.26
C VAL A 66 -22.30 -11.36 -13.15
N PHE A 67 -21.88 -12.33 -12.33
CA PHE A 67 -22.41 -13.69 -12.38
C PHE A 67 -23.15 -14.15 -11.12
N MET A 68 -23.08 -13.40 -10.01
CA MET A 68 -23.68 -13.79 -8.73
C MET A 68 -24.76 -12.81 -8.27
N ASP A 69 -25.49 -13.21 -7.22
CA ASP A 69 -26.53 -12.37 -6.62
C ASP A 69 -25.93 -11.17 -5.84
N TRP A 70 -26.76 -10.16 -5.61
CA TRP A 70 -26.33 -8.92 -4.96
C TRP A 70 -25.97 -9.12 -3.49
N GLN A 71 -26.53 -10.12 -2.80
CA GLN A 71 -26.19 -10.42 -1.41
C GLN A 71 -24.78 -10.99 -1.30
N THR A 72 -24.40 -11.89 -2.21
CA THR A 72 -23.03 -12.40 -2.32
C THR A 72 -22.06 -11.28 -2.59
N LEU A 73 -22.35 -10.40 -3.56
CA LEU A 73 -21.53 -9.23 -3.84
C LEU A 73 -21.36 -8.34 -2.60
N LEU A 74 -22.45 -8.01 -1.91
CA LEU A 74 -22.42 -7.18 -0.71
C LEU A 74 -21.57 -7.83 0.40
N ALA A 75 -21.74 -9.14 0.63
CA ALA A 75 -20.97 -9.88 1.61
C ALA A 75 -19.46 -9.85 1.27
N THR A 76 -19.09 -10.06 0.01
CA THR A 76 -17.69 -10.00 -0.43
C THR A 76 -17.10 -8.60 -0.27
N ILE A 77 -17.84 -7.54 -0.60
CA ILE A 77 -17.41 -6.15 -0.39
C ILE A 77 -17.15 -5.89 1.10
N ILE A 78 -18.05 -6.31 1.99
CA ILE A 78 -17.88 -6.13 3.43
C ILE A 78 -16.61 -6.86 3.91
N ILE A 79 -16.38 -8.09 3.46
CA ILE A 79 -15.19 -8.86 3.84
C ILE A 79 -13.91 -8.16 3.36
N ASP A 80 -13.88 -7.67 2.11
CA ASP A 80 -12.71 -6.96 1.57
C ASP A 80 -12.42 -5.65 2.34
N VAL A 81 -13.46 -4.86 2.63
CA VAL A 81 -13.34 -3.64 3.44
C VAL A 81 -12.80 -3.96 4.84
N MET A 82 -13.29 -5.01 5.49
CA MET A 82 -12.81 -5.44 6.80
C MET A 82 -11.36 -5.93 6.76
N TRP A 83 -10.96 -6.63 5.70
CA TRP A 83 -9.57 -7.05 5.49
C TRP A 83 -8.65 -5.83 5.33
N CYS A 84 -9.06 -4.85 4.52
CA CYS A 84 -8.34 -3.59 4.34
C CYS A 84 -8.19 -2.83 5.65
N TYR A 85 -9.28 -2.69 6.40
CA TYR A 85 -9.29 -2.04 7.71
C TYR A 85 -8.35 -2.74 8.68
N TYR A 86 -8.39 -4.08 8.75
CA TYR A 86 -7.51 -4.85 9.62
C TYR A 86 -6.03 -4.68 9.24
N GLY A 87 -5.70 -4.70 7.95
CA GLY A 87 -4.33 -4.47 7.47
C GLY A 87 -3.79 -3.09 7.87
N ILE A 88 -4.59 -2.04 7.67
CA ILE A 88 -4.25 -0.66 8.07
C ILE A 88 -4.10 -0.58 9.59
N LYS A 89 -5.07 -1.12 10.35
CA LYS A 89 -5.06 -1.09 11.82
C LYS A 89 -3.84 -1.81 12.38
N LYS A 90 -3.53 -3.01 11.87
CA LYS A 90 -2.35 -3.80 12.28
C LYS A 90 -1.06 -3.00 12.16
N ILE A 91 -0.86 -2.32 11.03
CA ILE A 91 0.33 -1.48 10.81
C ILE A 91 0.30 -0.23 11.69
N ALA A 92 -0.88 0.37 11.91
CA ALA A 92 -1.00 1.56 12.75
C ALA A 92 -0.58 1.28 14.21
N VAL A 93 -1.02 0.14 14.76
CA VAL A 93 -0.80 -0.23 16.17
C VAL A 93 0.52 -0.96 16.45
N SER A 94 1.20 -1.49 15.43
CA SER A 94 2.52 -2.14 15.59
C SER A 94 3.61 -1.11 15.93
N ASP A 95 4.65 -1.50 16.65
CA ASP A 95 5.81 -0.64 16.92
C ASP A 95 6.64 -0.35 15.65
N GLU A 96 7.42 0.74 15.66
CA GLU A 96 8.28 1.07 14.50
C GLU A 96 9.41 0.05 14.28
N ASP A 97 9.86 -0.58 15.37
CA ASP A 97 10.93 -1.58 15.39
C ASP A 97 10.40 -3.03 15.28
N ASP A 98 9.11 -3.20 14.97
CA ASP A 98 8.51 -4.53 14.83
C ASP A 98 9.27 -5.37 13.77
N PRO A 99 9.58 -6.66 14.04
CA PRO A 99 10.27 -7.55 13.12
C PRO A 99 9.66 -7.61 11.71
N ILE A 100 8.37 -7.33 11.52
CA ILE A 100 7.75 -7.27 10.19
C ILE A 100 8.37 -6.19 9.28
N TYR A 101 8.96 -5.15 9.88
CA TYR A 101 9.66 -4.07 9.18
C TYR A 101 11.16 -4.32 9.04
N SER A 102 11.67 -5.44 9.55
CA SER A 102 13.08 -5.79 9.36
C SER A 102 13.36 -6.18 7.91
N GLY A 103 14.52 -5.75 7.39
CA GLY A 103 14.98 -6.10 6.04
C GLY A 103 14.43 -5.24 4.90
N HIS A 104 14.45 -5.81 3.70
CA HIS A 104 14.09 -5.14 2.47
C HIS A 104 12.97 -5.85 1.71
N THR A 105 12.29 -5.14 0.82
CA THR A 105 11.33 -5.74 -0.12
C THR A 105 12.01 -6.83 -0.94
N PRO A 106 11.32 -7.94 -1.23
CA PRO A 106 11.87 -8.96 -2.11
C PRO A 106 12.10 -8.42 -3.53
N LYS A 107 13.11 -8.92 -4.26
CA LYS A 107 13.48 -8.44 -5.61
C LYS A 107 12.33 -8.44 -6.63
N TRP A 108 11.41 -9.39 -6.49
CA TRP A 108 10.24 -9.53 -7.35
C TRP A 108 9.09 -8.56 -7.02
N PHE A 109 9.23 -7.72 -5.97
CA PHE A 109 8.20 -6.78 -5.53
C PHE A 109 7.84 -5.74 -6.61
N PHE A 110 8.83 -5.15 -7.26
CA PHE A 110 8.62 -4.02 -8.18
C PHE A 110 7.93 -4.37 -9.50
N PRO A 111 8.27 -5.47 -10.21
CA PRO A 111 7.59 -5.84 -11.44
C PRO A 111 6.06 -6.01 -11.29
N LEU A 112 5.61 -6.51 -10.14
CA LEU A 112 4.18 -6.73 -9.86
C LEU A 112 3.48 -5.51 -9.26
N MET A 113 4.21 -4.69 -8.52
CA MET A 113 3.70 -3.43 -7.98
C MET A 113 3.42 -2.39 -9.05
N VAL A 114 4.01 -2.46 -10.25
CA VAL A 114 3.67 -1.56 -11.37
C VAL A 114 2.15 -1.57 -11.64
N ILE A 115 1.52 -2.75 -11.60
CA ILE A 115 0.08 -2.92 -11.82
C ILE A 115 -0.73 -2.30 -10.66
N HIS A 116 -0.24 -2.46 -9.43
CA HIS A 116 -0.90 -2.01 -8.21
C HIS A 116 -0.71 -0.51 -7.91
N MET A 117 0.39 0.08 -8.39
CA MET A 117 0.75 1.48 -8.17
C MET A 117 0.18 2.39 -9.26
N ASN A 118 -0.15 1.87 -10.45
CA ASN A 118 -0.85 2.64 -11.49
C ASN A 118 -2.34 2.84 -11.20
N THR A 119 -2.92 2.06 -10.27
CA THR A 119 -4.31 2.20 -9.78
C THR A 119 -4.42 3.09 -8.54
N ILE A 120 -3.35 3.79 -8.16
CA ILE A 120 -3.33 4.71 -7.02
C ILE A 120 -4.45 5.76 -7.16
N ILE A 121 -5.43 5.69 -6.26
CA ILE A 121 -6.67 6.49 -6.28
C ILE A 121 -6.42 7.98 -5.97
N TRP A 122 -5.27 8.34 -5.37
CA TRP A 122 -4.93 9.74 -5.11
C TRP A 122 -3.68 10.20 -5.85
N ASP A 123 -3.80 11.35 -6.48
CA ASP A 123 -2.72 11.94 -7.25
C ASP A 123 -1.46 12.16 -6.39
N ILE A 124 -0.31 11.72 -6.90
CA ILE A 124 1.03 11.95 -6.34
C ILE A 124 1.26 13.44 -6.08
N ASP A 125 0.61 14.31 -6.86
CA ASP A 125 0.66 15.76 -6.72
C ASP A 125 0.13 16.27 -5.38
N PHE A 126 -0.77 15.53 -4.71
CA PHE A 126 -1.27 15.91 -3.38
C PHE A 126 -0.14 16.00 -2.35
N TRP A 127 0.81 15.07 -2.40
CA TRP A 127 1.92 15.02 -1.44
C TRP A 127 3.09 15.89 -1.85
N ALA A 128 3.29 16.11 -3.15
CA ALA A 128 4.25 17.09 -3.67
C ALA A 128 3.95 18.51 -3.15
N ARG A 129 2.67 18.88 -3.07
CA ARG A 129 2.23 20.18 -2.49
C ARG A 129 2.60 20.31 -1.01
N LYS A 130 2.43 19.24 -0.23
CA LYS A 130 2.76 19.24 1.21
C LYS A 130 4.27 19.36 1.44
N ARG A 131 5.07 18.74 0.57
CA ARG A 131 6.54 18.82 0.59
C ARG A 131 7.05 20.24 0.28
N LYS A 132 6.55 20.84 -0.81
CA LYS A 132 6.88 22.23 -1.18
C LYS A 132 6.54 23.23 -0.06
N LYS A 133 5.48 22.94 0.70
CA LYS A 133 5.11 23.76 1.86
C LYS A 133 6.09 23.58 3.03
N ALA A 134 6.45 22.34 3.38
CA ALA A 134 7.41 22.05 4.44
C ALA A 134 8.82 22.60 4.13
N GLU A 135 9.29 22.47 2.89
CA GLU A 135 10.59 23.01 2.43
C GLU A 135 10.64 24.54 2.53
N LYS A 136 9.55 25.23 2.17
CA LYS A 136 9.42 26.69 2.35
C LYS A 136 9.45 27.12 3.82
N GLU A 137 8.84 26.34 4.69
CA GLU A 137 8.79 26.64 6.13
C GLU A 137 10.15 26.37 6.81
N SER A 138 10.91 25.36 6.35
CA SER A 138 12.27 25.10 6.85
C SER A 138 13.31 26.09 6.31
N SER A 139 13.13 26.62 5.09
CA SER A 139 14.05 27.61 4.50
C SER A 139 13.84 29.04 5.01
N SER A 140 12.78 29.26 5.81
CA SER A 140 12.41 30.57 6.36
C SER A 140 12.80 30.72 7.85
N LYS A 141 13.53 29.75 8.41
CA LYS A 141 14.18 29.79 9.72
C LYS A 141 15.69 29.85 9.52
#